data_AF-A0A1U7IJI6-F1
#
_entry.id   AF-A0A1U7IJI6-F1
#
_cell.length_a   1.000
_cell.length_b   1.000
_cell.length_c   1.000
_cell.angle_alpha   90.00
_cell.angle_beta   90.00
_cell.angle_gamma   90.00
#
_symmetry.space_group_name_H-M   'P 1'
#
loop_
_entity.id
_entity.type
_entity.pdbx_description
1 polymer ?
#
loop_
_entity_poly.entity_id
_entity_poly.type
_entity_poly.pdbx_seq_one_letter_code
_entity_poly.pdbx_strand_id
1 'polypeptide(L)' 'MNTKLVESLAEIIQSLTPEEKEFLNKKMNLNTEIQERPFYEVATPEERAKAFRNWAENHRLDTPILSDEAISRESIYGDG' A
#
# COMPACT_ATOMS: atom_id res chain seq x y z
N MET A 1 -16.40 -0.06 -11.75
CA MET A 1 -15.10 -0.47 -12.30
C MET A 1 -14.86 0.33 -13.57
N ASN A 2 -13.73 1.03 -13.70
CA ASN A 2 -13.48 1.88 -14.89
C ASN A 2 -12.93 1.02 -16.04
N THR A 3 -13.83 0.44 -16.83
CA THR A 3 -13.50 -0.55 -17.88
C THR A 3 -12.86 0.08 -19.12
N LYS A 4 -13.15 1.37 -19.38
CA LYS A 4 -12.61 2.10 -20.54
C LYS A 4 -11.08 2.16 -20.54
N LEU A 5 -10.47 2.37 -19.37
CA LEU A 5 -9.01 2.37 -19.22
C LEU A 5 -8.40 1.01 -19.55
N VAL A 6 -9.06 -0.07 -19.11
CA VAL A 6 -8.59 -1.44 -19.33
C VAL A 6 -8.69 -1.81 -20.80
N GLU A 7 -9.77 -1.42 -21.47
CA GLU A 7 -10.00 -1.64 -22.90
C GLU A 7 -8.97 -0.88 -23.74
N SER A 8 -8.74 0.41 -23.48
CA SER A 8 -7.73 1.19 -24.20
C SER A 8 -6.32 0.64 -24.00
N LEU A 9 -5.99 0.16 -22.79
CA LEU A 9 -4.70 -0.48 -22.52
C LEU A 9 -4.55 -1.78 -23.32
N ALA A 10 -5.61 -2.59 -23.42
CA ALA A 10 -5.60 -3.83 -24.20
C ALA A 10 -5.38 -3.57 -25.69
N GLU A 11 -6.00 -2.53 -26.26
CA GLU A 11 -5.79 -2.11 -27.65
C GLU A 11 -4.34 -1.68 -27.91
N ILE A 12 -3.78 -0.87 -27.01
CA ILE A 12 -2.38 -0.43 -27.11
C ILE A 12 -1.45 -1.65 -27.08
N ILE A 13 -1.63 -2.57 -26.14
CA ILE A 13 -0.81 -3.78 -26.04
C ILE A 13 -0.92 -4.64 -27.30
N GLN A 14 -2.10 -4.73 -27.93
CA GLN A 14 -2.28 -5.49 -29.16
C GLN A 14 -1.52 -4.87 -30.35
N SER A 15 -1.47 -3.54 -30.43
CA SER A 15 -0.75 -2.80 -31.48
C SER A 15 0.78 -2.83 -31.39
N LEU A 16 1.34 -3.28 -30.26
CA LEU A 16 2.80 -3.36 -30.08
C LEU A 16 3.43 -4.48 -30.91
N THR A 17 4.64 -4.22 -31.39
CA THR A 17 5.52 -5.22 -32.02
C THR A 17 5.95 -6.30 -31.02
N PRO A 18 6.38 -7.49 -31.49
CA PRO A 18 6.90 -8.54 -30.61
C PRO A 18 8.05 -8.07 -29.71
N GLU A 19 8.94 -7.25 -30.24
CA GLU A 19 10.10 -6.70 -29.53
C GLU A 19 9.68 -5.71 -28.42
N GLU A 20 8.70 -4.85 -28.71
CA GLU A 20 8.14 -3.91 -27.72
C GLU A 20 7.35 -4.64 -26.63
N LYS A 21 6.64 -5.73 -26.97
CA LYS A 21 5.97 -6.59 -25.99
C LYS A 21 6.97 -7.27 -25.07
N GLU A 22 8.07 -7.76 -25.60
CA GLU A 22 9.15 -8.35 -24.80
C GLU A 22 9.76 -7.30 -23.86
N PHE A 23 10.02 -6.10 -24.36
CA PHE A 23 10.53 -4.99 -23.56
C PHE A 23 9.55 -4.55 -22.46
N LEU A 24 8.26 -4.48 -22.77
CA LEU A 24 7.20 -4.19 -21.80
C LEU A 24 7.15 -5.28 -20.72
N ASN A 25 7.13 -6.56 -21.10
CA ASN A 25 7.14 -7.68 -20.16
C ASN A 25 8.38 -7.66 -19.26
N LYS A 26 9.55 -7.35 -19.81
CA LYS A 26 10.77 -7.17 -19.03
C LYS A 26 10.66 -6.05 -18.01
N LYS A 27 10.11 -4.89 -18.40
CA LYS A 27 9.86 -3.77 -17.46
C LYS A 27 8.81 -4.09 -16.40
N MET A 28 7.76 -4.80 -16.78
CA MET A 28 6.72 -5.26 -15.85
C MET A 28 7.31 -6.23 -14.83
N ASN A 29 8.12 -7.21 -15.28
CA ASN A 29 8.83 -8.15 -14.41
C ASN A 29 9.82 -7.46 -13.48
N LEU A 30 10.56 -6.47 -13.97
CA LEU A 30 11.43 -5.63 -13.13
C LEU A 30 10.60 -4.87 -12.08
N ASN A 31 9.42 -4.36 -12.41
CA ASN A 31 8.53 -3.74 -11.44
C ASN A 31 7.98 -4.74 -10.42
N THR A 32 7.75 -6.00 -10.78
CA THR A 32 7.36 -7.05 -9.84
C THR A 32 8.52 -7.51 -8.96
N GLU A 33 9.76 -7.50 -9.46
CA GLU A 33 10.96 -7.75 -8.66
C GLU A 33 11.30 -6.58 -7.73
N ILE A 34 11.03 -5.34 -8.16
CA ILE A 34 11.15 -4.11 -7.33
C ILE A 34 10.01 -4.01 -6.31
N GLN A 35 8.86 -4.63 -6.58
CA GLN A 35 7.84 -4.90 -5.56
C GLN A 35 8.32 -6.04 -4.66
N GLU A 36 9.37 -5.78 -3.88
CA GLU A 36 9.62 -6.53 -2.67
C GLU A 36 8.30 -6.64 -1.90
N ARG A 37 7.97 -7.85 -1.46
CA ARG A 37 6.75 -8.10 -0.70
C ARG A 37 6.59 -7.03 0.37
N PRO A 38 5.37 -6.52 0.60
CA PRO A 38 5.15 -5.45 1.55
C PRO A 38 5.83 -5.75 2.89
N PHE A 39 6.41 -4.73 3.54
CA PHE A 39 7.17 -4.90 4.79
C PHE A 39 6.43 -5.75 5.84
N TYR A 40 5.11 -5.63 5.95
CA TYR A 40 4.31 -6.40 6.90
C TYR A 40 4.24 -7.91 6.60
N GLU A 41 4.55 -8.35 5.38
CA GLU A 41 4.59 -9.76 4.96
C GLU A 41 5.95 -10.42 5.19
N VAL A 42 7.03 -9.63 5.18
CA VAL A 42 8.42 -10.15 5.25
C VAL A 42 9.13 -9.85 6.56
N ALA A 43 8.71 -8.80 7.27
CA ALA A 43 9.35 -8.39 8.50
C ALA A 43 9.10 -9.40 9.63
N THR A 44 10.17 -9.71 10.35
CA THR A 44 10.13 -10.45 11.61
C THR A 44 9.31 -9.69 12.67
N PRO A 45 8.80 -10.37 13.70
CA PRO A 45 8.13 -9.70 14.83
C PRO A 45 8.97 -8.57 15.45
N GLU A 46 10.29 -8.78 15.57
CA GLU A 46 11.24 -7.81 16.13
C GLU A 46 11.38 -6.57 15.25
N GLU A 47 11.49 -6.75 13.93
CA GLU A 47 11.55 -5.65 12.96
C GLU A 47 10.26 -4.84 12.95
N ARG A 48 9.11 -5.51 13.03
CA ARG A 48 7.80 -4.85 13.14
C ARG A 48 7.71 -4.03 14.44
N ALA A 49 8.10 -4.60 15.57
CA ALA A 49 8.11 -3.89 16.86
C ALA A 49 9.06 -2.69 16.86
N LYS A 50 10.22 -2.80 16.20
CA LYS A 50 11.16 -1.68 16.03
C LYS A 50 10.58 -0.58 15.13
N ALA A 51 10.04 -0.95 13.97
CA ALA A 51 9.43 -0.01 13.04
C ALA A 51 8.26 0.74 13.68
N PHE A 52 7.42 0.04 14.44
CA PHE A 52 6.31 0.65 15.17
C PHE A 52 6.78 1.67 16.22
N ARG A 53 7.80 1.34 17.02
CA ARG A 53 8.36 2.28 18.00
C ARG A 53 8.95 3.51 17.33
N ASN A 54 9.75 3.32 16.28
CA ASN A 54 10.31 4.42 15.51
C ASN A 54 9.22 5.31 14.90
N TRP A 55 8.12 4.72 14.43
CA TRP A 55 6.98 5.48 13.95
C TRP A 55 6.39 6.30 15.11
N ALA A 56 6.05 5.68 16.23
CA ALA A 56 5.43 6.37 17.37
C ALA A 56 6.29 7.53 17.91
N GLU A 57 7.61 7.35 17.99
CA GLU A 57 8.55 8.35 18.50
C GLU A 57 8.75 9.54 17.54
N ASN A 58 8.50 9.35 16.23
CA ASN A 58 8.69 10.39 15.22
C ASN A 58 7.45 11.28 14.99
N HIS A 59 6.37 11.12 15.77
CA HIS A 59 5.19 11.98 15.66
C HIS A 59 5.28 13.18 16.60
N ARG A 60 4.60 14.26 16.23
CA ARG A 60 4.59 15.48 17.04
C ARG A 60 3.90 15.22 18.38
N LEU A 61 4.63 15.48 19.45
CA LEU A 61 4.15 15.36 20.83
C LEU A 61 3.16 16.47 21.24
N ASP A 62 2.89 17.43 20.35
CA ASP A 62 1.94 18.53 20.58
C ASP A 62 0.50 18.20 20.16
N THR A 63 0.23 16.94 19.86
CA THR A 63 -1.12 16.47 19.55
C THR A 63 -1.97 16.53 20.83
N PRO A 64 -3.14 17.19 20.82
CA PRO A 64 -4.02 17.20 21.98
C PRO A 64 -4.45 15.78 22.33
N ILE A 65 -4.38 15.45 23.62
CA ILE A 65 -4.81 14.16 24.15
C ILE A 65 -6.32 14.02 23.92
N LEU A 66 -6.73 12.88 23.36
CA LEU A 66 -8.15 12.56 23.19
C LEU A 66 -8.81 12.36 24.57
N SER A 67 -10.03 12.85 24.74
CA SER A 67 -10.81 12.59 25.95
C SER A 67 -11.19 11.12 26.05
N ASP A 68 -11.47 10.65 27.27
CA ASP A 68 -11.95 9.28 27.52
C ASP A 68 -13.22 8.97 26.71
N GLU A 69 -14.09 9.97 26.54
CA GLU A 69 -15.26 9.87 25.68
C GLU A 69 -14.89 9.62 24.21
N ALA A 70 -13.92 10.37 23.67
CA ALA A 70 -13.48 10.25 22.28
C ALA A 70 -12.77 8.91 21.96
N ILE A 71 -12.26 8.21 22.97
CA ILE A 71 -11.68 6.87 22.82
C ILE A 71 -12.62 5.75 23.30
N SER A 72 -13.82 6.09 23.80
CA SER A 72 -14.78 5.09 24.28
C SER A 72 -15.29 4.24 23.12
N ARG A 73 -15.53 2.96 23.40
CA ARG A 73 -16.05 2.00 22.41
C ARG A 73 -17.43 2.42 21.93
N GLU A 74 -18.24 2.93 22.85
CA GLU A 74 -19.60 3.41 22.66
C GLU A 74 -19.62 4.63 21.73
N SER A 75 -18.64 5.54 21.84
CA SER A 75 -18.49 6.67 20.91
C SER A 75 -18.01 6.23 19.52
N ILE A 76 -17.06 5.28 19.45
CA ILE A 76 -16.46 4.84 18.17
C ILE A 76 -17.41 3.96 17.36
N TYR A 77 -18.14 3.06 18.01
CA TYR A 77 -18.97 2.05 17.34
C TYR A 77 -20.48 2.31 17.47
N GLY A 78 -20.89 3.28 18.30
CA GLY A 78 -22.28 3.52 18.66
C GLY A 78 -22.83 2.49 19.65
N ASP A 79 -24.03 2.77 20.17
CA ASP A 79 -24.83 1.74 20.84
C ASP A 79 -25.33 0.75 19.77
N GLY A 80 -24.93 -0.52 19.92
CA GLY A 80 -25.27 -1.61 18.99
C GLY A 80 -26.74 -2.03 19.01
#